data_AF-A0A543I6Z5-F1
#
_entry.id   AF-A0A543I6Z5-F1
#
_cell.length_a   1.000
_cell.length_b   1.000
_cell.length_c   1.000
_cell.angle_alpha   90.00
_cell.angle_beta   90.00
_cell.angle_gamma   90.00
#
_symmetry.space_group_name_H-M   'P 1'
#
loop_
_entity.id
_entity.type
_entity.pdbx_description
1 polymer ?
#
loop_
_entity_poly.entity_id
_entity_poly.type
_entity_poly.pdbx_seq_one_letter_code
_entity_poly.pdbx_strand_id
1 'polypeptide(L)'
;MTLMPPTPSHEPSKRDRLKPVELVGFAAILAIFAGLISLMSTRQIELALIFAGGAFIVTLVLLALLGMGMKPNDLEKRDIDAQDRDDAGGGH
;
A
#
# COMPACT_ATOMS: atom_id res chain seq x y z
N MET A 1 3.57 26.09 35.12
CA MET A 1 2.64 25.35 34.23
C MET A 1 2.97 25.82 32.81
N THR A 2 4.03 25.26 32.22
CA THR A 2 4.59 25.69 30.94
C THR A 2 3.82 25.03 29.81
N LEU A 3 3.23 25.83 28.93
CA LEU A 3 2.52 25.33 27.74
C LEU A 3 3.56 24.85 26.73
N MET A 4 3.63 23.52 26.53
CA MET A 4 4.33 22.90 25.40
C MET A 4 3.73 23.46 24.10
N PRO A 5 4.53 24.03 23.17
CA PRO A 5 4.02 24.41 21.87
C PRO A 5 3.52 23.16 21.11
N PRO A 6 2.42 23.25 20.34
CA PRO A 6 1.92 22.12 19.57
C PRO A 6 3.01 21.67 18.58
N THR A 7 3.38 20.39 18.62
CA THR A 7 4.26 19.79 17.63
C THR A 7 3.58 19.90 16.26
N PRO A 8 4.30 20.35 15.21
CA PRO A 8 3.73 20.41 13.88
C PRO A 8 3.29 19.00 13.47
N SER A 9 1.98 18.78 13.43
CA SER A 9 1.38 17.53 12.99
C SER A 9 1.78 17.30 11.53
N HIS A 10 2.69 16.35 11.31
CA HIS A 10 3.16 15.97 9.99
C HIS A 10 2.01 15.24 9.27
N GLU A 11 1.10 16.01 8.68
CA GLU A 11 -0.04 15.44 7.99
C GLU A 11 0.44 14.87 6.66
N PRO A 12 0.24 13.55 6.40
CA PRO A 12 0.70 12.94 5.17
C PRO A 12 0.12 13.70 3.98
N SER A 13 1.00 14.10 3.07
CA SER A 13 0.60 14.87 1.90
C SER A 13 -0.41 14.04 1.11
N LYS A 14 -1.38 14.70 0.45
CA LYS A 14 -2.45 14.02 -0.30
C LYS A 14 -1.91 12.94 -1.26
N ARG A 15 -0.71 13.16 -1.81
CA ARG A 15 0.03 12.21 -2.67
C ARG A 15 0.43 10.91 -1.95
N ASP A 16 0.79 10.95 -0.68
CA ASP A 16 1.20 9.77 0.08
C ASP A 16 0.01 8.88 0.41
N ARG A 17 -1.17 9.48 0.61
CA ARG A 17 -2.44 8.75 0.77
C ARG A 17 -2.93 8.08 -0.52
N LEU A 18 -2.43 8.50 -1.69
CA LEU A 18 -2.87 7.96 -2.99
C LEU A 18 -2.03 6.77 -3.46
N LYS A 19 -0.79 6.62 -2.98
CA LYS A 19 0.09 5.48 -3.31
C LYS A 19 -0.57 4.10 -3.10
N PRO A 20 -1.35 3.84 -2.03
CA PRO A 20 -2.01 2.54 -1.84
C PRO A 20 -3.11 2.28 -2.87
N VAL A 21 -3.85 3.32 -3.28
CA VAL A 21 -4.93 3.21 -4.27
C VAL A 21 -4.40 2.86 -5.65
N GLU A 22 -3.21 3.35 -6.00
CA GLU A 22 -2.56 3.02 -7.27
C GLU A 22 -2.30 1.52 -7.40
N LEU A 23 -1.83 0.88 -6.32
CA LEU A 23 -1.60 -0.56 -6.26
C LEU A 23 -2.91 -1.36 -6.46
N VAL A 24 -4.00 -0.89 -5.83
CA VAL A 24 -5.34 -1.49 -5.98
C VAL A 24 -5.84 -1.33 -7.42
N GLY A 25 -5.60 -0.17 -8.04
CA GLY A 25 -5.92 0.08 -9.44
C GLY A 25 -5.20 -0.88 -10.39
N PHE A 26 -3.90 -1.11 -10.19
CA PHE A 26 -3.14 -2.09 -10.97
C PHE A 26 -3.66 -3.52 -10.79
N ALA A 27 -3.97 -3.93 -9.56
CA ALA A 27 -4.54 -5.24 -9.28
C ALA A 27 -5.90 -5.44 -9.98
N ALA A 28 -6.74 -4.40 -9.99
CA ALA A 28 -8.04 -4.45 -10.67
C ALA A 28 -7.89 -4.63 -12.19
N ILE A 29 -6.94 -3.94 -12.82
CA ILE A 29 -6.66 -4.08 -14.26
C ILE A 29 -6.19 -5.50 -14.59
N LEU A 30 -5.28 -6.05 -13.79
CA LEU A 30 -4.77 -7.41 -13.99
C LEU A 30 -5.87 -8.46 -13.81
N ALA A 31 -6.77 -8.29 -12.84
CA ALA A 31 -7.91 -9.17 -12.64
C ALA A 31 -8.93 -9.10 -13.79
N ILE A 32 -9.22 -7.90 -14.30
CA ILE A 32 -10.08 -7.73 -15.47
C ILE A 32 -9.45 -8.47 -16.66
N PHE A 33 -8.16 -8.30 -16.90
CA PHE A 33 -7.45 -8.97 -17.99
C PHE A 33 -7.49 -10.49 -17.86
N ALA A 34 -7.17 -11.03 -16.68
CA ALA A 34 -7.24 -12.46 -16.39
C ALA A 34 -8.67 -13.02 -16.53
N GLY A 35 -9.67 -12.28 -16.05
CA GLY A 35 -11.08 -12.63 -16.20
C GLY A 35 -11.55 -12.65 -17.65
N LEU A 36 -11.12 -11.68 -18.47
CA LEU A 36 -11.43 -11.64 -19.90
C LEU A 36 -10.80 -12.83 -20.65
N ILE A 37 -9.55 -13.19 -20.33
CA ILE A 37 -8.89 -14.37 -20.89
C ILE A 37 -9.66 -15.65 -20.50
N SER A 38 -10.02 -15.78 -19.22
CA SER A 38 -10.79 -16.92 -18.73
C SER A 38 -12.14 -17.04 -19.41
N LEU A 39 -12.85 -15.91 -19.59
CA LEU A 39 -14.14 -15.86 -20.28
C LEU A 39 -14.02 -16.23 -21.76
N MET A 40 -13.02 -15.70 -22.47
CA MET A 40 -12.79 -16.04 -23.88
C MET A 40 -12.37 -17.50 -24.06
N SER A 41 -11.62 -18.06 -23.11
CA SER A 41 -11.13 -19.43 -23.16
C SER A 41 -12.23 -20.46 -22.87
N THR A 42 -13.09 -20.21 -21.87
CA THR A 42 -14.10 -21.19 -21.43
C THR A 42 -15.50 -20.96 -21.99
N ARG A 43 -15.83 -19.72 -22.40
CA ARG A 43 -17.20 -19.29 -22.75
C ARG A 43 -18.26 -19.60 -21.68
N GLN A 44 -17.84 -19.81 -20.42
CA GLN A 44 -18.71 -20.07 -19.28
C GLN A 44 -18.55 -18.97 -18.23
N ILE A 45 -19.62 -18.21 -17.98
CA ILE A 45 -19.56 -17.02 -17.11
C ILE A 45 -19.26 -17.40 -15.65
N GLU A 46 -19.81 -18.51 -15.15
CA GLU A 46 -19.58 -18.97 -13.77
C GLU A 46 -18.10 -19.27 -13.50
N LEU A 47 -17.46 -20.06 -14.39
CA LEU A 47 -16.03 -20.37 -14.28
C LEU A 47 -15.18 -19.11 -14.43
N ALA A 48 -15.53 -18.23 -15.38
CA ALA A 48 -14.80 -16.98 -15.58
C ALA A 48 -14.81 -16.09 -14.34
N LEU A 49 -15.94 -15.98 -13.62
CA LEU A 49 -16.05 -15.20 -12.38
C LEU A 49 -15.18 -15.77 -11.25
N ILE A 50 -15.17 -17.11 -11.09
CA ILE A 50 -14.35 -17.77 -10.07
C ILE A 50 -12.86 -17.54 -10.34
N PHE A 51 -12.42 -17.71 -11.59
CA PHE A 51 -11.02 -17.48 -11.96
C PHE A 51 -10.64 -16.01 -11.91
N ALA A 52 -11.51 -15.08 -12.32
CA ALA A 52 -11.28 -13.65 -12.21
C ALA A 52 -11.12 -13.23 -10.73
N GLY A 53 -12.01 -13.69 -9.86
CA GLY A 53 -11.93 -13.45 -8.41
C GLY A 53 -10.68 -14.07 -7.79
N GLY A 54 -10.36 -15.32 -8.14
CA GLY A 54 -9.15 -16.00 -7.68
C GLY A 54 -7.87 -15.28 -8.11
N ALA A 55 -7.77 -14.91 -9.38
CA ALA A 55 -6.63 -14.16 -9.90
C ALA A 55 -6.47 -12.79 -9.22
N PHE A 56 -7.57 -12.08 -8.98
CA PHE A 56 -7.55 -10.80 -8.26
C PHE A 56 -6.97 -10.94 -6.85
N ILE A 57 -7.44 -11.93 -6.09
CA ILE A 57 -6.96 -12.17 -4.72
C ILE A 57 -5.48 -12.55 -4.74
N VAL A 58 -5.07 -13.45 -5.64
CA VAL A 58 -3.65 -13.84 -5.78
C VAL A 58 -2.78 -12.61 -6.08
N THR A 59 -3.20 -11.74 -7.00
CA THR A 59 -2.48 -10.51 -7.30
C THR A 59 -2.39 -9.57 -6.09
N LEU A 60 -3.48 -9.36 -5.35
CA LEU A 60 -3.46 -8.54 -4.13
C LEU A 60 -2.52 -9.11 -3.07
N VAL A 61 -2.54 -10.43 -2.86
CA VAL A 61 -1.64 -11.10 -1.92
C VAL A 61 -0.19 -10.92 -2.37
N LEU A 62 0.12 -11.13 -3.65
CA LEU A 62 1.47 -10.90 -4.18
C LEU A 62 1.93 -9.46 -3.99
N LEU A 63 1.07 -8.49 -4.29
CA LEU A 63 1.37 -7.06 -4.09
C LEU A 63 1.53 -6.71 -2.60
N ALA A 64 0.74 -7.31 -1.71
CA ALA A 64 0.86 -7.12 -0.27
C ALA A 64 2.15 -7.73 0.30
N LEU A 65 2.51 -8.93 -0.16
CA LEU A 65 3.77 -9.58 0.20
C LEU A 65 4.97 -8.79 -0.31
N LEU A 66 4.89 -8.26 -1.53
CA LEU A 66 5.91 -7.36 -2.07
C LEU A 66 5.98 -6.07 -1.26
N GLY A 67 4.83 -5.50 -0.87
CA GLY A 67 4.68 -4.34 0.00
C GLY A 67 5.36 -4.49 1.36
N MET A 68 5.09 -5.60 2.06
CA MET A 68 5.67 -5.90 3.38
C MET A 68 7.19 -6.12 3.29
N GLY A 69 7.69 -6.61 2.16
CA GLY A 69 9.11 -6.85 1.92
C GLY A 69 9.93 -5.58 1.57
N MET A 70 9.28 -4.47 1.22
CA MET A 70 9.98 -3.22 0.89
C MET A 70 10.44 -2.50 2.17
N LYS A 71 11.74 -2.20 2.25
CA LYS A 71 12.35 -1.45 3.36
C LYS A 71 11.95 0.04 3.27
N PRO A 72 11.79 0.77 4.40
CA PRO A 72 11.48 2.20 4.39
C PRO A 72 12.46 2.97 3.52
N ASN A 73 11.95 3.92 2.72
CA ASN A 73 12.75 4.67 1.76
C ASN A 73 13.72 5.62 2.51
N ASP A 74 14.83 6.02 1.88
CA ASP A 74 15.91 6.80 2.54
C ASP A 74 15.42 8.12 3.17
N LEU A 75 14.34 8.71 2.66
CA LEU A 75 13.69 9.89 3.23
C LEU A 75 12.92 9.56 4.52
N GLU A 76 12.05 8.53 4.49
CA GLU A 76 11.33 8.07 5.69
C GLU A 76 12.29 7.64 6.80
N LYS A 77 13.40 7.01 6.41
CA LYS A 77 14.41 6.58 7.37
C LYS A 77 15.13 7.77 8.04
N ARG A 78 15.40 8.85 7.31
CA ARG A 78 16.00 10.06 7.88
C ARG A 78 15.06 10.77 8.85
N ASP A 79 13.77 10.77 8.54
CA ASP A 79 12.76 11.38 9.42
C ASP A 79 12.62 10.57 10.72
N ILE A 80 12.57 9.23 10.63
CA ILE A 80 12.54 8.34 11.80
C ILE A 80 13.82 8.50 12.64
N ASP A 81 15.00 8.49 12.02
CA ASP A 81 16.29 8.66 12.73
C ASP A 81 16.41 10.06 13.39
N ALA A 82 15.76 11.09 12.84
CA ALA A 82 15.74 12.42 13.44
C ALA A 82 14.81 12.46 14.67
N GLN A 83 13.63 11.84 14.59
CA GLN A 83 12.69 11.75 15.72
C GLN A 83 13.29 10.95 16.90
N ASP A 84 13.93 9.81 16.63
CA ASP A 84 14.56 8.97 17.67
C ASP A 84 15.65 9.73 18.46
N ARG A 85 16.36 10.66 17.82
CA ARG A 85 17.40 11.49 18.46
C ARG A 85 16.80 12.59 19.34
N ASP A 86 15.71 13.20 18.90
CA ASP A 86 15.01 14.24 19.65
C ASP A 86 14.31 13.66 20.90
N ASP A 87 13.75 12.45 20.79
CA ASP A 87 13.14 11.72 21.92
C ASP A 87 14.19 11.24 22.92
N ALA A 88 15.38 10.82 22.46
CA ALA A 88 16.49 10.41 23.32
C ALA A 88 17.19 11.58 24.05
N GLY A 89 17.06 12.80 23.54
CA GLY A 89 17.62 14.02 24.15
C GLY A 89 16.72 14.68 25.22
N GLY A 90 15.47 14.22 25.36
CA GLY A 90 14.46 14.81 26.25
C GLY A 90 14.30 14.15 27.62
N GLY A 91 15.06 13.09 27.93
CA GLY A 91 15.01 12.36 29.19
C GLY A 91 16.16 12.70 30.15
N HIS A 92 15.95 13.73 30.97
CA HIS A 92 16.79 14.26 32.07
C HIS A 92 18.01 15.13 31.72
#